data_AF-A0A7D5N3L6-F1
#
_entry.id   AF-A0A7D5N3L6-F1
#
_cell.length_a   1.000
_cell.length_b   1.000
_cell.length_c   1.000
_cell.angle_alpha   90.00
_cell.angle_beta   90.00
_cell.angle_gamma   90.00
#
_symmetry.space_group_name_H-M   'P 1'
#
loop_
_entity.id
_entity.type
_entity.pdbx_description
1 polymer ?
#
loop_
_entity_poly.entity_id
_entity_poly.type
_entity_poly.pdbx_seq_one_letter_code
_entity_poly.pdbx_strand_id
1 'polypeptide(L)' 'MIKTIIIDDESINIRLLQNIAHRYYPELKIEATATNVEDGLEAIL' A
#
# COMPACT_ATOMS: atom_id res chain seq x y z
N MET A 1 -12.97 -6.18 -5.78
CA MET A 1 -11.99 -5.18 -5.34
C MET A 1 -11.29 -5.73 -4.10
N ILE A 2 -9.99 -5.98 -4.20
CA ILE A 2 -9.14 -6.60 -3.18
C ILE A 2 -8.60 -5.47 -2.31
N LYS A 3 -8.82 -5.53 -1.00
CA LYS A 3 -8.26 -4.56 -0.06
C LYS A 3 -6.77 -4.83 0.12
N THR A 4 -5.95 -3.79 0.00
CA THR A 4 -4.50 -3.91 -0.05
C THR A 4 -3.85 -2.86 0.84
N ILE A 5 -2.76 -3.25 1.49
CA ILE A 5 -1.87 -2.37 2.24
C ILE A 5 -0.51 -2.46 1.57
N ILE A 6 0.20 -1.34 1.49
CA ILE A 6 1.60 -1.31 1.05
C ILE A 6 2.47 -0.96 2.25
N ILE A 7 3.43 -1.83 2.57
CA ILE A 7 4.39 -1.61 3.66
C ILE A 7 5.79 -1.70 3.04
N ASP A 8 6.55 -0.62 3.12
CA ASP A 8 7.92 -0.54 2.61
C ASP A 8 8.67 0.55 3.37
N ASP A 9 9.88 0.28 3.84
CA ASP A 9 10.66 1.22 4.66
C ASP A 9 11.10 2.47 3.91
N GLU A 10 11.04 2.45 2.58
CA GLU A 10 11.29 3.60 1.73
C GLU A 10 9.99 4.19 1.12
N SER A 11 9.67 5.44 1.48
CA SER A 11 8.50 6.14 0.95
C SER A 11 8.45 6.27 -0.59
N ILE A 12 9.61 6.18 -1.27
CA ILE A 12 9.66 6.19 -2.74
C ILE A 12 9.09 4.91 -3.34
N ASN A 13 9.35 3.76 -2.71
CA ASN A 13 8.84 2.46 -3.14
C ASN A 13 7.33 2.39 -2.94
N ILE A 14 6.81 2.91 -1.81
CA ILE A 14 5.36 3.03 -1.57
C ILE A 14 4.68 3.75 -2.75
N ARG A 15 5.19 4.92 -3.14
CA ARG A 15 4.62 5.69 -4.26
C ARG A 15 4.72 4.96 -5.58
N LEU A 16 5.84 4.29 -5.85
CA LEU A 16 6.02 3.47 -7.05
C LEU A 16 4.97 2.35 -7.10
N LEU A 17 4.79 1.63 -6.00
CA LEU A 17 3.83 0.53 -5.86
C LEU A 17 2.39 1.00 -6.01
N GLN A 18 2.03 2.17 -5.44
CA GLN A 18 0.72 2.78 -5.66
C GLN A 18 0.46 3.06 -7.14
N ASN A 19 1.45 3.60 -7.86
CA ASN A 19 1.33 3.87 -9.30
C ASN A 19 1.22 2.58 -10.13
N ILE A 20 2.01 1.55 -9.78
CA ILE A 20 1.95 0.24 -10.44
C ILE A 20 0.58 -0.42 -10.20
N ALA A 21 0.11 -0.42 -8.96
CA ALA A 21 -1.20 -0.95 -8.59
C ALA A 21 -2.32 -0.25 -9.36
N HIS A 22 -2.33 1.09 -9.36
CA HIS A 22 -3.33 1.87 -10.09
C HIS A 22 -3.33 1.58 -11.59
N ARG A 23 -2.15 1.41 -12.20
CA ARG A 23 -2.01 1.25 -13.66
C ARG A 23 -2.28 -0.17 -14.14
N TYR A 24 -1.84 -1.18 -13.41
CA TYR A 24 -1.80 -2.56 -13.87
C TYR A 24 -2.72 -3.50 -13.11
N TYR A 25 -3.19 -3.12 -11.92
CA TYR A 25 -4.01 -3.94 -11.05
C TYR A 25 -5.23 -3.16 -10.51
N PRO A 26 -6.16 -2.73 -11.39
CA PRO A 26 -7.32 -1.91 -11.02
C PRO A 26 -8.27 -2.60 -10.02
N GLU A 27 -8.14 -3.91 -9.83
CA GLU A 27 -8.85 -4.66 -8.81
C GLU A 27 -8.35 -4.38 -7.38
N LEU A 28 -7.13 -3.86 -7.21
CA LEU A 28 -6.56 -3.51 -5.90
C LEU A 28 -7.10 -2.15 -5.44
N LYS A 29 -7.59 -2.11 -4.20
CA LYS A 29 -7.87 -0.88 -3.47
C LYS A 29 -6.84 -0.74 -2.36
N ILE A 30 -5.93 0.22 -2.53
CA ILE A 30 -4.97 0.59 -1.48
C ILE A 30 -5.75 1.30 -0.36
N GLU A 31 -5.95 0.63 0.77
CA GLU A 31 -6.65 1.18 1.95
C GLU A 31 -5.68 1.96 2.84
N ALA A 32 -4.42 1.53 2.89
CA ALA A 32 -3.39 2.11 3.75
C ALA A 32 -1.98 1.93 3.18
N THR A 33 -1.05 2.76 3.66
CA THR A 33 0.38 2.65 3.39
C THR A 33 1.17 2.95 4.65
N ALA A 34 2.28 2.25 4.88
CA ALA A 34 3.13 2.46 6.05
C ALA A 34 4.61 2.23 5.73
N THR A 35 5.50 2.86 6.50
CA THR A 35 6.96 2.68 6.39
C THR A 35 7.54 1.67 7.38
N ASN A 36 6.68 1.03 8.18
CA ASN A 36 7.04 -0.06 9.07
C ASN A 36 5.80 -0.96 9.25
N VAL A 37 6.01 -2.13 9.84
CA VAL A 37 4.97 -3.15 9.96
C VAL A 37 3.94 -2.77 11.01
N GLU A 38 4.38 -2.17 12.12
CA GLU A 38 3.54 -1.76 13.24
C GLU A 38 2.47 -0.76 12.79
N ASP A 39 2.87 0.33 12.15
CA ASP A 39 1.97 1.35 11.60
C ASP A 39 1.04 0.75 10.53
N GLY A 40 1.54 -0.22 9.74
CA GLY A 40 0.77 -0.90 8.71
C GLY A 40 -0.37 -1.76 9.27
N LEU A 41 -0.16 -2.38 10.44
CA LEU A 41 -1.19 -3.13 11.16
C LEU A 41 -2.21 -2.20 11.82
N GLU A 42 -1.78 -1.07 12.40
CA GLU A 42 -2.68 -0.09 12.99
C GLU A 42 -3.58 0.58 11.95
N ALA A 43 -3.08 0.82 10.73
CA ALA A 43 -3.83 1.50 9.67
C ALA A 43 -5.01 0.69 9.11
N ILE A 44 -5.18 -0.58 9.50
CA ILE A 44 -6.29 -1.46 9.09
C ILE A 44 -7.22 -1.91 10.22
N LEU A 45 -6.89 -1.58 11.47
CA LEU A 45 -7.73 -1.84 12.64
C LEU A 45 -8.78 -0.73 12.81
#